data_AF-A0A3D1CHN4-F1
#
_entry.id   AF-A0A3D1CHN4-F1
#
_cell.length_a   1.000
_cell.length_b   1.000
_cell.length_c   1.000
_cell.angle_alpha   90.00
_cell.angle_beta   90.00
_cell.angle_gamma   90.00
#
_symmetry.space_group_name_H-M   'P 1'
#
loop_
_entity.id
_entity.type
_entity.pdbx_description
1 polymer ?
#
loop_
_entity_poly.entity_id
_entity_poly.type
_entity_poly.pdbx_seq_one_letter_code
_entity_poly.pdbx_strand_id
1 'polypeptide(L)'
;MATLENVNGASLVPNFNGGLNMLNQAFGQRMDRQRAQQAQQAQQQQIAQILGGGQGGGQGGMPGATPGFNGNVTPEQILRIGQIDPKMAEMMQGMLERNDKVEMEQAKAEVDRGTREATLISNAKTPAERMNVINNLAAAAAAENRPVDRYVELANMSPDQQELELQRMQVMGQDIKTLLEPPKPPETREVKKGDRIITEQFNPQTGQFEQIADAERFNPNSGTVVNVGTGGESAPVVTPPVLLQGLPPEVGAKLDAVYVAAGGGKDGIDAMNKMTDKLSEQDRRASSANILADSFPNATPEEMTQLKSVMDAAENTEAGLTRAREVRGSQRKAQKGKQFQGRAVSLLKKIIENPQLNDVIGSLEGSFDTRLFSDAEAELIADIEEAGNILTADNFDLMTGVLSESDISILKNLSSGGLNRKRTEERFISDVQGMIDRLSTGNDQSTSEQQVGRFTVRAK
;
A
#
# COMPACT_ATOMS: atom_id res chain seq x y z
N MET A 1 0.17 81.42 2.01
CA MET A 1 0.88 80.32 1.34
C MET A 1 0.55 79.05 2.11
N ALA A 2 -0.32 78.20 1.56
CA ALA A 2 -0.61 76.87 2.07
C ALA A 2 -0.66 75.95 0.85
N THR A 3 0.19 74.93 0.85
CA THR A 3 0.40 73.97 -0.24
C THR A 3 -0.62 72.84 -0.16
N LEU A 4 -1.19 72.49 -1.32
CA LEU A 4 -2.06 71.33 -1.55
C LEU A 4 -1.21 70.05 -1.60
N GLU A 5 -1.53 69.07 -0.76
CA GLU A 5 -1.03 67.70 -0.87
C GLU A 5 -2.00 66.82 -1.66
N ASN A 6 -1.38 65.97 -2.48
CA ASN A 6 -1.94 65.15 -3.54
C ASN A 6 -2.17 63.73 -3.00
N VAL A 7 -3.40 63.20 -3.07
CA VAL A 7 -3.71 61.82 -2.68
C VAL A 7 -3.82 60.96 -3.94
N ASN A 8 -2.84 60.08 -4.14
CA ASN A 8 -2.82 59.09 -5.23
C ASN A 8 -3.81 57.95 -4.97
N GLY A 9 -4.65 57.66 -5.96
CA GLY A 9 -5.55 56.51 -6.00
C GLY A 9 -4.84 55.23 -6.41
N ALA A 10 -5.08 54.16 -5.65
CA ALA A 10 -4.65 52.80 -5.98
C ALA A 10 -5.69 52.12 -6.89
N SER A 11 -5.24 51.65 -8.05
CA SER A 11 -5.98 50.82 -9.00
C SER A 11 -5.96 49.36 -8.52
N LEU A 12 -7.13 48.78 -8.28
CA LEU A 12 -7.35 47.36 -8.03
C LEU A 12 -7.97 46.73 -9.29
N VAL A 13 -7.14 46.12 -10.13
CA VAL A 13 -7.60 45.25 -11.22
C VAL A 13 -7.01 43.85 -10.98
N PRO A 14 -7.83 42.80 -10.78
CA PRO A 14 -7.33 41.44 -10.65
C PRO A 14 -6.86 40.89 -12.01
N ASN A 15 -5.77 40.13 -11.99
CA ASN A 15 -5.18 39.48 -13.17
C ASN A 15 -5.85 38.11 -13.42
N PHE A 16 -6.64 38.00 -14.51
CA PHE A 16 -7.48 36.84 -14.85
C PHE A 16 -6.81 35.75 -15.71
N ASN A 17 -5.50 35.86 -16.02
CA ASN A 17 -4.84 34.87 -16.89
C ASN A 17 -4.51 33.52 -16.22
N GLY A 18 -4.82 33.32 -14.93
CA GLY A 18 -4.52 32.09 -14.19
C GLY A 18 -5.52 30.93 -14.36
N GLY A 19 -6.79 31.21 -14.68
CA GLY A 19 -7.87 30.21 -14.62
C GLY A 19 -7.90 29.20 -15.78
N LEU A 20 -7.51 29.60 -16.98
CA LEU A 20 -7.63 28.77 -18.19
C LEU A 20 -6.57 27.66 -18.29
N ASN A 21 -5.43 27.78 -17.60
CA ASN A 21 -4.38 26.76 -17.60
C ASN A 21 -4.65 25.59 -16.64
N MET A 22 -5.48 25.77 -15.60
CA MET A 22 -5.85 24.68 -14.67
C MET A 22 -6.82 23.66 -15.30
N LEU A 23 -7.69 24.10 -16.21
CA LEU A 23 -8.70 23.22 -16.83
C LEU A 23 -8.10 22.23 -17.84
N ASN A 24 -7.08 22.64 -18.61
CA ASN A 24 -6.41 21.74 -19.56
C ASN A 24 -5.55 20.67 -18.87
N GLN A 25 -5.02 20.94 -17.67
CA GLN A 25 -4.26 19.96 -16.88
C GLN A 25 -5.14 18.87 -16.26
N ALA A 26 -6.37 19.19 -15.87
CA ALA A 26 -7.28 18.24 -15.24
C ALA A 26 -7.89 17.22 -16.23
N PHE A 27 -8.13 17.63 -17.48
CA PHE A 27 -8.72 16.75 -18.50
C PHE A 27 -7.70 15.78 -19.14
N GLY A 28 -6.45 16.20 -19.33
CA GLY A 28 -5.39 15.33 -19.87
C GLY A 28 -5.09 14.14 -18.97
N GLN A 29 -4.92 14.36 -17.66
CA GLN A 29 -4.58 13.32 -16.69
C GLN A 29 -5.67 12.25 -16.51
N ARG A 30 -6.94 12.56 -16.87
CA ARG A 30 -8.07 11.64 -16.71
C ARG A 30 -8.15 10.61 -17.83
N MET A 31 -7.87 11.03 -19.07
CA MET A 31 -7.79 10.15 -20.24
C MET A 31 -6.61 9.17 -20.14
N ASP A 32 -5.48 9.61 -19.61
CA ASP A 32 -4.30 8.74 -19.45
C ASP A 32 -4.50 7.67 -18.37
N ARG A 33 -5.21 7.99 -17.27
CA ARG A 33 -5.60 6.98 -16.26
C ARG A 33 -6.58 5.96 -16.81
N GLN A 34 -7.51 6.37 -17.68
CA GLN A 34 -8.48 5.45 -18.28
C GLN A 34 -7.81 4.47 -19.25
N ARG A 35 -6.81 4.92 -20.03
CA ARG A 35 -5.98 4.03 -20.86
C ARG A 35 -5.11 3.10 -20.03
N ALA A 36 -4.53 3.59 -18.93
CA ALA A 36 -3.73 2.77 -18.02
C ALA A 36 -4.55 1.66 -17.34
N GLN A 37 -5.81 1.95 -16.97
CA GLN A 37 -6.71 0.95 -16.37
C GLN A 37 -7.21 -0.09 -17.38
N GLN A 38 -7.54 0.32 -18.62
CA GLN A 38 -7.87 -0.65 -19.67
C GLN A 38 -6.68 -1.56 -20.01
N ALA A 39 -5.45 -1.01 -20.03
CA ALA A 39 -4.24 -1.79 -20.21
C ALA A 39 -4.03 -2.79 -19.05
N GLN A 40 -4.24 -2.39 -17.79
CA GLN A 40 -4.17 -3.28 -16.63
C GLN A 40 -5.21 -4.41 -16.67
N GLN A 41 -6.46 -4.13 -17.09
CA GLN A 41 -7.49 -5.17 -17.19
C GLN A 41 -7.17 -6.18 -18.30
N ALA A 42 -6.69 -5.71 -19.46
CA ALA A 42 -6.24 -6.59 -20.54
C ALA A 42 -5.05 -7.46 -20.09
N GLN A 43 -4.15 -6.90 -19.26
CA GLN A 43 -2.99 -7.58 -18.72
C GLN A 43 -3.37 -8.64 -17.67
N GLN A 44 -4.34 -8.37 -16.78
CA GLN A 44 -4.85 -9.38 -15.84
C GLN A 44 -5.51 -10.56 -16.55
N GLN A 45 -6.19 -10.32 -17.68
CA GLN A 45 -6.76 -11.38 -18.50
C GLN A 45 -5.68 -12.23 -19.20
N GLN A 46 -4.57 -11.63 -19.63
CA GLN A 46 -3.42 -12.37 -20.16
C GLN A 46 -2.69 -13.18 -19.09
N ILE A 47 -2.47 -12.63 -17.89
CA ILE A 47 -1.84 -13.35 -16.77
C ILE A 47 -2.70 -14.54 -16.34
N ALA A 48 -4.03 -14.40 -16.32
CA ALA A 48 -4.94 -15.51 -16.03
C ALA A 48 -4.91 -16.63 -17.11
N GLN A 49 -4.69 -16.27 -18.38
CA GLN A 49 -4.50 -17.26 -19.46
C GLN A 49 -3.15 -17.98 -19.38
N ILE A 50 -2.09 -17.26 -18.98
CA ILE A 50 -0.73 -17.85 -18.84
C ILE A 50 -0.68 -18.79 -17.62
N LEU A 51 -1.33 -18.44 -16.51
CA LEU A 51 -1.34 -19.27 -15.30
C LEU A 51 -2.34 -20.44 -15.36
N GLY A 52 -3.35 -20.38 -16.24
CA GLY A 52 -4.37 -21.42 -16.40
C GLY A 52 -4.03 -22.54 -17.40
N GLY A 53 -2.99 -22.39 -18.21
CA GLY A 53 -2.67 -23.31 -19.31
C GLY A 53 -1.38 -24.09 -19.10
N GLY A 54 -1.37 -25.08 -18.19
CA GLY A 54 -0.16 -25.86 -17.89
C GLY A 54 -0.41 -27.29 -17.41
N GLN A 55 -1.22 -28.06 -18.14
CA GLN A 55 -1.37 -29.50 -17.91
C GLN A 55 -0.57 -30.29 -18.94
N GLY A 56 0.45 -31.02 -18.49
CA GLY A 56 0.95 -32.24 -19.13
C GLY A 56 2.34 -32.20 -19.78
N GLY A 57 3.18 -33.16 -19.42
CA GLY A 57 4.30 -33.62 -20.24
C GLY A 57 5.60 -33.86 -19.46
N GLY A 58 5.90 -35.12 -19.16
CA GLY A 58 7.09 -35.50 -18.40
C GLY A 58 8.37 -35.68 -19.22
N GLN A 59 9.42 -36.07 -18.48
CA GLN A 59 10.51 -36.98 -18.87
C GLN A 59 11.86 -36.36 -19.30
N GLY A 60 12.91 -36.77 -18.58
CA GLY A 60 14.29 -36.86 -19.11
C GLY A 60 15.35 -36.08 -18.33
N GLY A 61 16.16 -36.78 -17.51
CA GLY A 61 17.24 -36.18 -16.75
C GLY A 61 18.56 -35.99 -17.51
N MET A 62 19.42 -35.13 -16.98
CA MET A 62 20.88 -35.16 -17.13
C MET A 62 21.55 -34.72 -15.82
N PRO A 63 22.57 -35.43 -15.32
CA PRO A 63 23.41 -34.96 -14.21
C PRO A 63 24.68 -34.32 -14.76
N GLY A 64 24.88 -33.02 -14.53
CA GLY A 64 26.12 -32.35 -14.89
C GLY A 64 25.97 -30.85 -15.07
N ALA A 65 25.71 -30.12 -13.99
CA ALA A 65 25.82 -28.67 -13.97
C ALA A 65 26.69 -28.23 -12.78
N THR A 66 27.79 -27.58 -13.11
CA THR A 66 28.72 -26.82 -12.27
C THR A 66 27.97 -25.90 -11.28
N PRO A 67 28.48 -25.60 -10.07
CA PRO A 67 27.76 -24.77 -9.10
C PRO A 67 27.62 -23.33 -9.60
N GLY A 68 26.52 -23.05 -10.29
CA GLY A 68 26.10 -21.72 -10.72
C GLY A 68 25.40 -20.98 -9.59
N PHE A 69 25.83 -19.75 -9.40
CA PHE A 69 25.19 -18.64 -8.69
C PHE A 69 23.74 -18.92 -8.18
N ASN A 70 23.59 -19.14 -6.87
CA ASN A 70 22.30 -19.39 -6.22
C ASN A 70 21.77 -18.08 -5.59
N GLY A 71 21.58 -17.05 -6.42
CA GLY A 71 20.97 -15.79 -6.02
C GLY A 71 19.46 -15.86 -6.18
N ASN A 72 18.77 -16.35 -5.15
CA ASN A 72 17.30 -16.33 -5.11
C ASN A 72 16.83 -14.89 -4.87
N VAL A 73 16.65 -14.13 -5.96
CA VAL A 73 15.74 -12.99 -5.98
C VAL A 73 14.36 -13.54 -5.61
N THR A 74 13.77 -13.11 -4.50
CA THR A 74 12.49 -13.69 -4.08
C THR A 74 11.37 -13.18 -4.99
N PRO A 75 10.37 -14.00 -5.33
CA PRO A 75 9.19 -13.55 -6.10
C PRO A 75 8.53 -12.31 -5.48
N GLU A 76 8.62 -12.16 -4.16
CA GLU A 76 8.10 -11.01 -3.40
C GLU A 76 8.85 -9.70 -3.68
N GLN A 77 10.16 -9.76 -3.97
CA GLN A 77 10.95 -8.58 -4.32
C GLN A 77 10.67 -8.15 -5.77
N ILE A 78 10.52 -9.10 -6.70
CA ILE A 78 10.08 -8.82 -8.07
C ILE A 78 8.65 -8.26 -8.05
N LEU A 79 7.78 -8.77 -7.18
CA LEU A 79 6.42 -8.26 -7.01
C LEU A 79 6.41 -6.80 -6.54
N ARG A 80 7.28 -6.42 -5.60
CA ARG A 80 7.39 -5.02 -5.15
C ARG A 80 7.83 -4.10 -6.28
N ILE A 81 8.79 -4.50 -7.09
CA ILE A 81 9.20 -3.72 -8.28
C ILE A 81 8.06 -3.68 -9.30
N GLY A 82 7.36 -4.79 -9.54
CA GLY A 82 6.23 -4.84 -10.48
C GLY A 82 5.03 -4.01 -10.06
N GLN A 83 4.83 -3.78 -8.76
CA GLN A 83 3.83 -2.85 -8.24
C GLN A 83 4.19 -1.39 -8.53
N ILE A 84 5.47 -1.08 -8.65
CA ILE A 84 5.97 0.27 -8.87
C ILE A 84 6.18 0.50 -10.36
N ASP A 85 6.98 -0.30 -11.06
CA ASP A 85 7.23 -0.21 -12.50
C ASP A 85 7.16 -1.61 -13.15
N PRO A 86 6.03 -1.96 -13.79
CA PRO A 86 5.83 -3.26 -14.41
C PRO A 86 6.83 -3.57 -15.53
N LYS A 87 7.25 -2.56 -16.30
CA LYS A 87 8.19 -2.74 -17.40
C LYS A 87 9.59 -3.03 -16.88
N MET A 88 9.99 -2.33 -15.81
CA MET A 88 11.26 -2.58 -15.16
C MET A 88 11.30 -3.98 -14.52
N ALA A 89 10.20 -4.43 -13.93
CA ALA A 89 10.11 -5.79 -13.39
C ALA A 89 10.24 -6.86 -14.48
N GLU A 90 9.56 -6.70 -15.63
CA GLU A 90 9.68 -7.61 -16.77
C GLU A 90 11.11 -7.62 -17.36
N MET A 91 11.72 -6.45 -17.48
CA MET A 91 13.12 -6.32 -17.92
C MET A 91 14.07 -7.01 -16.95
N MET A 92 13.92 -6.80 -15.64
CA MET A 92 14.74 -7.43 -14.61
C MET A 92 14.55 -8.94 -14.58
N GLN A 93 13.31 -9.42 -14.71
CA GLN A 93 13.02 -10.84 -14.81
C GLN A 93 13.72 -11.46 -16.03
N GLY A 94 13.61 -10.81 -17.21
CA GLY A 94 14.30 -11.27 -18.41
C GLY A 94 15.83 -11.27 -18.28
N MET A 95 16.42 -10.27 -17.60
CA MET A 95 17.86 -10.24 -17.33
C MET A 95 18.30 -11.36 -16.38
N LEU A 96 17.52 -11.62 -15.33
CA LEU A 96 17.78 -12.70 -14.36
C LEU A 96 17.66 -14.08 -15.03
N GLU A 97 16.66 -14.28 -15.87
CA GLU A 97 16.46 -15.52 -16.62
C GLU A 97 17.60 -15.79 -17.62
N ARG A 98 18.14 -14.74 -18.25
CA ARG A 98 19.29 -14.84 -19.17
C ARG A 98 20.62 -14.99 -18.44
N ASN A 99 20.71 -14.60 -17.16
CA ASN A 99 21.95 -14.56 -16.38
C ASN A 99 23.10 -13.81 -17.10
N ASP A 100 22.75 -12.77 -17.86
CA ASP A 100 23.73 -11.96 -18.59
C ASP A 100 24.37 -10.95 -17.64
N LYS A 101 25.63 -11.21 -17.29
CA LYS A 101 26.40 -10.36 -16.36
C LYS A 101 26.60 -8.94 -16.90
N VAL A 102 26.71 -8.78 -18.22
CA VAL A 102 26.95 -7.46 -18.83
C VAL A 102 25.68 -6.62 -18.72
N GLU A 103 24.51 -7.20 -19.03
CA GLU A 103 23.23 -6.51 -18.86
C GLU A 103 22.95 -6.17 -17.40
N MET A 104 23.23 -7.08 -16.46
CA MET A 104 23.06 -6.80 -15.01
C MET A 104 23.96 -5.67 -14.52
N GLU A 105 25.21 -5.62 -14.98
CA GLU A 105 26.15 -4.55 -14.60
C GLU A 105 25.74 -3.20 -15.21
N GLN A 106 25.23 -3.20 -16.44
CA GLN A 106 24.64 -2.01 -17.06
C GLN A 106 23.39 -1.53 -16.31
N ALA A 107 22.47 -2.42 -15.97
CA ALA A 107 21.28 -2.09 -15.19
C ALA A 107 21.63 -1.52 -13.82
N LYS A 108 22.64 -2.09 -13.15
CA LYS A 108 23.15 -1.56 -11.88
C LYS A 108 23.70 -0.14 -12.04
N ALA A 109 24.49 0.10 -13.09
CA ALA A 109 25.05 1.42 -13.36
C ALA A 109 23.96 2.46 -13.65
N GLU A 110 22.89 2.08 -14.36
CA GLU A 110 21.74 2.95 -14.61
C GLU A 110 20.93 3.25 -13.35
N VAL A 111 20.72 2.26 -12.49
CA VAL A 111 20.03 2.43 -11.20
C VAL A 111 20.82 3.35 -10.27
N ASP A 112 22.13 3.10 -10.10
CA ASP A 112 23.01 3.95 -9.28
C ASP A 112 23.09 5.37 -9.84
N ARG A 113 22.98 5.55 -11.17
CA ARG A 113 22.86 6.87 -11.79
C ARG A 113 21.52 7.52 -11.46
N GLY A 114 20.40 6.82 -11.67
CA GLY A 114 19.06 7.32 -11.39
C GLY A 114 18.87 7.74 -9.93
N THR A 115 19.42 6.98 -8.98
CA THR A 115 19.42 7.37 -7.56
C THR A 115 20.22 8.63 -7.30
N ARG A 116 21.43 8.76 -7.87
CA ARG A 116 22.25 9.98 -7.74
C ARG A 116 21.56 11.20 -8.32
N GLU A 117 20.98 11.07 -9.51
CA GLU A 117 20.22 12.14 -10.15
C GLU A 117 18.99 12.53 -9.31
N ALA A 118 18.24 11.56 -8.78
CA ALA A 118 17.14 11.81 -7.85
C ALA A 118 17.58 12.60 -6.61
N THR A 119 18.72 12.21 -6.02
CA THR A 119 19.30 12.90 -4.85
C THR A 119 19.73 14.33 -5.19
N LEU A 120 20.30 14.57 -6.38
CA LEU A 120 20.67 15.92 -6.81
C LEU A 120 19.43 16.82 -6.93
N ILE A 121 18.33 16.30 -7.49
CA ILE A 121 17.08 17.03 -7.63
C ILE A 121 16.43 17.28 -6.25
N SER A 122 16.44 16.29 -5.36
CA SER A 122 15.87 16.43 -4.00
C SER A 122 16.65 17.40 -3.12
N ASN A 123 17.96 17.57 -3.35
CA ASN A 123 18.81 18.50 -2.60
C ASN A 123 18.57 19.98 -2.99
N ALA A 124 17.89 20.25 -4.11
CA ALA A 124 17.49 21.60 -4.49
C ALA A 124 16.37 22.09 -3.55
N LYS A 125 16.63 23.22 -2.86
CA LYS A 125 15.76 23.73 -1.79
C LYS A 125 14.56 24.50 -2.34
N THR A 126 14.72 25.11 -3.51
CA THR A 126 13.68 25.92 -4.13
C THR A 126 13.21 25.30 -5.45
N PRO A 127 11.96 25.56 -5.88
CA PRO A 127 11.47 25.11 -7.19
C PRO A 127 12.35 25.58 -8.36
N ALA A 128 12.90 26.80 -8.29
CA ALA A 128 13.78 27.34 -9.32
C ALA A 128 15.13 26.61 -9.39
N GLU A 129 15.74 26.33 -8.23
CA GLU A 129 16.96 25.49 -8.16
C GLU A 129 16.68 24.10 -8.71
N ARG A 130 15.53 23.51 -8.38
CA ARG A 130 15.13 22.18 -8.84
C ARG A 130 15.01 22.12 -10.35
N MET A 131 14.35 23.11 -10.96
CA MET A 131 14.25 23.22 -12.42
C MET A 131 15.63 23.40 -13.08
N ASN A 132 16.53 24.18 -12.47
CA ASN A 132 17.90 24.31 -12.99
C ASN A 132 18.65 22.96 -12.94
N VAL A 133 18.50 22.19 -11.86
CA VAL A 133 19.09 20.84 -11.76
C VAL A 133 18.48 19.92 -12.81
N ILE A 134 17.16 19.89 -12.98
CA ILE A 134 16.48 19.06 -13.99
C ILE A 134 16.96 19.41 -15.40
N ASN A 135 17.07 20.69 -15.75
CA ASN A 135 17.54 21.13 -17.06
C ASN A 135 19.01 20.74 -17.31
N ASN A 136 19.87 20.86 -16.30
CA ASN A 136 21.27 20.44 -16.40
C ASN A 136 21.40 18.92 -16.59
N LEU A 137 20.56 18.13 -15.88
CA LEU A 137 20.52 16.69 -16.04
C LEU A 137 19.97 16.27 -17.41
N ALA A 138 18.94 16.96 -17.92
CA ALA A 138 18.42 16.74 -19.27
C ALA A 138 19.49 17.02 -20.35
N ALA A 139 20.26 18.10 -20.19
CA ALA A 139 21.36 18.43 -21.09
C ALA A 139 22.48 17.38 -21.05
N ALA A 140 22.84 16.90 -19.84
CA ALA A 140 23.83 15.83 -19.68
C ALA A 140 23.35 14.52 -20.31
N ALA A 141 22.08 14.15 -20.11
CA ALA A 141 21.48 12.98 -20.74
C ALA A 141 21.49 13.08 -22.28
N ALA A 142 21.14 14.24 -22.83
CA ALA A 142 21.20 14.49 -24.28
C ALA A 142 22.63 14.34 -24.82
N ALA A 143 23.64 14.87 -24.13
CA ALA A 143 25.05 14.75 -24.52
C ALA A 143 25.54 13.28 -24.51
N GLU A 144 24.94 12.44 -23.67
CA GLU A 144 25.22 11.01 -23.56
C GLU A 144 24.34 10.14 -24.49
N ASN A 145 23.55 10.75 -25.39
CA ASN A 145 22.53 10.09 -26.22
C ASN A 145 21.50 9.26 -25.42
N ARG A 146 21.18 9.70 -24.20
CA ARG A 146 20.15 9.10 -23.36
C ARG A 146 18.78 9.73 -23.60
N PRO A 147 17.68 8.99 -23.35
CA PRO A 147 16.33 9.55 -23.43
C PRO A 147 16.17 10.70 -22.43
N VAL A 148 15.70 11.85 -22.94
CA VAL A 148 15.46 13.07 -22.15
C VAL A 148 14.03 13.17 -21.63
N ASP A 149 13.13 12.34 -22.14
CA ASP A 149 11.67 12.40 -21.90
C ASP A 149 11.34 12.43 -20.40
N ARG A 150 12.04 11.62 -19.60
CA ARG A 150 11.86 11.57 -18.15
C ARG A 150 12.11 12.91 -17.45
N TYR A 151 13.12 13.67 -17.88
CA TYR A 151 13.41 14.98 -17.29
C TYR A 151 12.39 16.02 -17.74
N VAL A 152 11.89 15.90 -18.98
CA VAL A 152 10.80 16.74 -19.50
C VAL A 152 9.51 16.48 -18.74
N GLU A 153 9.19 15.22 -18.45
CA GLU A 153 8.05 14.85 -17.60
C GLU A 153 8.19 15.42 -16.20
N LEU A 154 9.33 15.21 -15.53
CA LEU A 154 9.61 15.78 -14.20
C LEU A 154 9.49 17.31 -14.19
N ALA A 155 10.00 17.98 -15.22
CA ALA A 155 9.91 19.44 -15.37
C ALA A 155 8.46 19.95 -15.47
N ASN A 156 7.55 19.14 -16.03
CA ASN A 156 6.14 19.49 -16.22
C ASN A 156 5.23 19.10 -15.03
N MET A 157 5.75 18.37 -14.04
CA MET A 157 5.03 18.00 -12.83
C MET A 157 4.92 19.16 -11.83
N SER A 158 3.89 19.15 -10.98
CA SER A 158 3.83 20.09 -9.84
C SER A 158 4.93 19.77 -8.82
N PRO A 159 5.36 20.72 -7.96
CA PRO A 159 6.41 20.47 -6.96
C PRO A 159 6.14 19.25 -6.06
N ASP A 160 4.90 19.07 -5.63
CA ASP A 160 4.48 17.91 -4.80
C ASP A 160 4.58 16.59 -5.59
N GLN A 161 4.22 16.61 -6.87
CA GLN A 161 4.34 15.44 -7.75
C GLN A 161 5.80 15.10 -8.03
N GLN A 162 6.66 16.12 -8.23
CA GLN A 162 8.10 15.94 -8.37
C GLN A 162 8.69 15.28 -7.12
N GLU A 163 8.31 15.75 -5.93
CA GLU A 163 8.82 15.18 -4.67
C GLU A 163 8.39 13.72 -4.49
N LEU A 164 7.12 13.40 -4.78
CA LEU A 164 6.62 12.03 -4.73
C LEU A 164 7.36 11.12 -5.72
N GLU A 165 7.57 11.57 -6.96
CA GLU A 165 8.28 10.79 -7.96
C GLU A 165 9.76 10.61 -7.61
N LEU A 166 10.41 11.64 -7.05
CA LEU A 166 11.79 11.53 -6.55
C LEU A 166 11.91 10.53 -5.40
N GLN A 167 10.96 10.54 -4.47
CA GLN A 167 10.91 9.58 -3.37
C GLN A 167 10.73 8.15 -3.91
N ARG A 168 9.83 7.97 -4.87
CA ARG A 168 9.61 6.68 -5.54
C ARG A 168 10.88 6.18 -6.24
N MET A 169 11.61 7.06 -6.92
CA MET A 169 12.88 6.75 -7.57
C MET A 169 13.98 6.36 -6.58
N GLN A 170 14.04 7.01 -5.42
CA GLN A 170 15.00 6.67 -4.37
C GLN A 170 14.69 5.30 -3.76
N VAL A 171 13.42 5.01 -3.46
CA VAL A 171 12.99 3.71 -2.92
C VAL A 171 13.24 2.59 -3.92
N MET A 172 12.82 2.76 -5.18
CA MET A 172 13.11 1.78 -6.23
C MET A 172 14.61 1.55 -6.42
N GLY A 173 15.39 2.64 -6.40
CA GLY A 173 16.84 2.53 -6.54
C GLY A 173 17.49 1.68 -5.45
N GLN A 174 17.03 1.83 -4.21
CA GLN A 174 17.50 0.99 -3.10
C GLN A 174 17.07 -0.47 -3.27
N ASP A 175 15.80 -0.72 -3.59
CA ASP A 175 15.28 -2.08 -3.77
C ASP A 175 16.03 -2.81 -4.89
N ILE A 176 16.19 -2.18 -6.05
CA ILE A 176 16.90 -2.77 -7.19
C ILE A 176 18.38 -2.98 -6.85
N LYS A 177 19.01 -2.05 -6.12
CA LYS A 177 20.40 -2.22 -5.69
C LYS A 177 20.57 -3.44 -4.79
N THR A 178 19.65 -3.67 -3.85
CA THR A 178 19.69 -4.88 -3.00
C THR A 178 19.47 -6.16 -3.81
N LEU A 179 18.74 -6.10 -4.93
CA LEU A 179 18.55 -7.25 -5.82
C LEU A 179 19.76 -7.55 -6.71
N LEU A 180 20.47 -6.51 -7.14
CA LEU A 180 21.65 -6.64 -7.99
C LEU A 180 22.93 -6.89 -7.17
N GLU A 181 22.86 -6.78 -5.85
CA GLU A 181 23.94 -7.22 -4.99
C GLU A 181 24.02 -8.76 -5.00
N PRO A 182 25.22 -9.34 -5.24
CA PRO A 182 25.37 -10.78 -5.16
C PRO A 182 24.91 -11.25 -3.76
N PRO A 183 24.19 -12.38 -3.66
CA PRO A 183 23.76 -12.89 -2.37
C PRO A 183 24.98 -13.02 -1.46
N LYS A 184 24.90 -12.42 -0.28
CA LYS A 184 25.96 -12.60 0.71
C LYS A 184 26.07 -14.11 0.97
N PRO A 185 27.28 -14.69 0.84
CA PRO A 185 27.47 -16.09 1.20
C PRO A 185 27.00 -16.30 2.64
N PRO A 186 26.35 -17.43 2.95
CA PRO A 186 25.87 -17.70 4.30
C PRO A 186 27.03 -17.63 5.29
N GLU A 187 26.79 -17.06 6.47
CA GLU A 187 27.82 -16.93 7.50
C GLU A 187 28.47 -18.28 7.81
N THR A 188 27.67 -19.34 7.83
CA THR A 188 28.13 -20.72 7.99
C THR A 188 27.47 -21.64 6.98
N ARG A 189 28.19 -22.66 6.52
CA ARG A 189 27.65 -23.78 5.74
C ARG A 189 28.15 -25.12 6.29
N GLU A 190 27.34 -26.15 6.13
CA GLU A 190 27.75 -27.52 6.42
C GLU A 190 28.10 -28.27 5.12
N VAL A 191 29.33 -28.75 5.03
CA VAL A 191 29.84 -29.53 3.90
C VAL A 191 30.03 -30.98 4.34
N LYS A 192 29.39 -31.90 3.62
CA LYS A 192 29.56 -33.34 3.84
C LYS A 192 30.82 -33.81 3.14
N LYS A 193 31.79 -34.33 3.89
CA LYS A 193 33.05 -34.86 3.36
C LYS A 193 33.26 -36.28 3.88
N GLY A 194 32.76 -37.26 3.14
CA GLY A 194 32.69 -38.66 3.59
C GLY A 194 31.68 -38.83 4.73
N ASP A 195 32.11 -39.47 5.82
CA ASP A 195 31.31 -39.71 7.03
C ASP A 195 31.38 -38.56 8.05
N ARG A 196 31.90 -37.40 7.64
CA ARG A 196 32.07 -36.23 8.51
C ARG A 196 31.25 -35.06 8.00
N ILE A 197 30.71 -34.29 8.94
CA ILE A 197 30.05 -32.99 8.69
C ILE A 197 31.05 -31.92 9.10
N ILE A 198 31.48 -31.13 8.12
CA ILE A 198 32.39 -30.01 8.31
C ILE A 198 31.56 -28.74 8.32
N THR A 199 31.61 -27.96 9.41
CA THR A 199 31.03 -26.62 9.45
C THR A 199 32.12 -25.64 9.00
N GLU A 200 31.84 -24.89 7.95
CA GLU A 200 32.72 -23.85 7.43
C GLU A 200 32.06 -22.48 7.64
N GLN A 201 32.85 -21.47 8.02
CA GLN A 201 32.43 -20.08 8.17
C GLN A 201 32.99 -19.25 7.02
N PHE A 202 32.19 -18.35 6.44
CA PHE A 202 32.69 -17.44 5.40
C PHE A 202 33.57 -16.35 6.03
N ASN A 203 34.84 -16.28 5.63
CA ASN A 203 35.73 -15.20 6.02
C ASN A 203 35.65 -14.04 4.98
N PRO A 204 35.09 -12.87 5.36
CA PRO A 204 34.90 -11.75 4.44
C PRO A 204 36.22 -11.09 4.00
N GLN A 205 37.33 -11.29 4.72
CA GLN A 205 38.64 -10.73 4.36
C GLN A 205 39.31 -11.52 3.24
N THR A 206 39.17 -12.85 3.27
CA THR A 206 39.81 -13.76 2.31
C THR A 206 38.86 -14.14 1.16
N GLY A 207 37.55 -13.96 1.34
CA GLY A 207 36.54 -14.39 0.39
C GLY A 207 36.39 -15.91 0.31
N GLN A 208 36.92 -16.64 1.30
CA GLN A 208 36.92 -18.10 1.35
C GLN A 208 36.17 -18.63 2.58
N PHE A 209 35.69 -19.86 2.48
CA PHE A 209 35.13 -20.59 3.60
C PHE A 209 36.25 -21.25 4.39
N GLU A 210 36.30 -21.00 5.70
CA GLU A 210 37.27 -21.57 6.63
C GLU A 210 36.58 -22.60 7.52
N GLN A 211 37.19 -23.77 7.67
CA GLN A 211 36.66 -24.84 8.53
C GLN A 211 36.72 -24.40 10.01
N ILE A 212 35.55 -24.36 10.66
CA ILE A 212 35.43 -24.01 12.08
C ILE A 212 35.03 -25.18 12.97
N ALA A 213 34.40 -26.22 12.42
CA ALA A 213 34.06 -27.44 13.15
C ALA A 213 34.15 -28.69 12.26
N ASP A 214 34.41 -29.82 12.89
CA ASP A 214 34.47 -31.13 12.25
C ASP A 214 33.84 -32.18 13.18
N ALA A 215 32.68 -32.69 12.81
CA ALA A 215 31.96 -33.69 13.58
C ALA A 215 31.79 -34.99 12.77
N GLU A 216 31.93 -36.13 13.44
CA GLU A 216 31.49 -37.40 12.87
C GLU A 216 29.98 -37.35 12.66
N ARG A 217 29.54 -37.79 11.48
CA ARG A 217 28.11 -37.89 11.18
C ARG A 217 27.50 -38.86 12.17
N PHE A 218 26.50 -38.38 12.91
CA PHE A 218 25.72 -39.23 13.80
C PHE A 218 25.21 -40.45 13.03
N ASN A 219 25.74 -41.63 13.38
CA ASN A 219 25.31 -42.90 12.81
C ASN A 219 24.29 -43.51 13.78
N PRO A 220 22.98 -43.42 13.51
CA PRO A 220 21.95 -43.96 14.40
C PRO A 220 22.06 -45.49 14.56
N ASN A 221 22.85 -46.19 13.73
CA ASN A 221 23.02 -47.63 13.77
C ASN A 221 24.27 -48.11 14.54
N SER A 222 25.11 -47.23 15.08
CA SER A 222 26.29 -47.65 15.88
C SER A 222 26.02 -47.75 17.39
N GLY A 223 24.78 -47.52 17.82
CA GLY A 223 24.36 -47.73 19.20
C GLY A 223 24.04 -49.20 19.47
N THR A 224 24.88 -49.85 20.29
CA THR A 224 24.52 -51.07 21.01
C THR A 224 23.12 -50.91 21.59
N VAL A 225 22.17 -51.72 21.13
CA VAL A 225 20.83 -51.81 21.72
C VAL A 225 21.00 -52.41 23.11
N VAL A 226 21.29 -51.55 24.08
CA VAL A 226 21.20 -51.90 25.50
C VAL A 226 19.71 -52.08 25.75
N ASN A 227 19.31 -53.34 25.85
CA ASN A 227 17.98 -53.75 26.23
C ASN A 227 17.78 -53.32 27.70
N VAL A 228 17.31 -52.09 27.92
CA VAL A 228 17.00 -51.58 29.25
C VAL A 228 15.72 -52.26 29.72
N GLY A 229 15.87 -53.14 30.72
CA GLY A 229 14.77 -53.83 31.35
C GLY A 229 13.69 -52.86 31.84
N THR A 230 12.47 -53.12 31.41
CA THR A 230 11.23 -52.49 31.87
C THR A 230 11.00 -52.85 33.34
N GLY A 231 11.57 -52.08 34.27
CA GLY A 231 11.36 -52.30 35.71
C GLY A 231 12.06 -51.32 36.66
N GLY A 232 12.85 -50.37 36.15
CA GLY A 232 13.45 -49.33 36.98
C GLY A 232 12.52 -48.13 37.15
N GLU A 233 12.30 -47.69 38.39
CA GLU A 233 11.81 -46.34 38.70
C GLU A 233 12.51 -45.34 37.78
N SER A 234 11.75 -44.72 36.88
CA SER A 234 12.25 -43.66 36.01
C SER A 234 12.85 -42.58 36.88
N ALA A 235 14.15 -42.31 36.70
CA ALA A 235 14.84 -41.24 37.40
C ALA A 235 14.02 -39.93 37.29
N PRO A 236 13.93 -39.14 38.37
CA PRO A 236 13.11 -37.95 38.37
C PRO A 236 13.52 -37.04 37.21
N VAL A 237 12.54 -36.65 36.40
CA VAL A 237 12.74 -35.66 35.34
C VAL A 237 13.05 -34.33 36.03
N VAL A 238 14.27 -33.83 35.83
CA VAL A 238 14.72 -32.53 36.37
C VAL A 238 14.90 -31.57 35.21
N THR A 239 14.25 -30.41 35.27
CA THR A 239 14.43 -29.35 34.26
C THR A 239 15.84 -28.79 34.35
N PRO A 240 16.60 -28.72 33.24
CA PRO A 240 17.92 -28.10 33.23
C PRO A 240 17.84 -26.64 33.73
N PRO A 241 18.62 -26.23 34.75
CA PRO A 241 18.55 -24.89 35.34
C PRO A 241 18.76 -23.75 34.35
N VAL A 242 19.53 -24.01 33.28
CA VAL A 242 19.79 -23.04 32.20
C VAL A 242 18.51 -22.61 31.48
N LEU A 243 17.49 -23.47 31.41
CA LEU A 243 16.21 -23.16 30.77
C LEU A 243 15.33 -22.23 31.61
N LEU A 244 15.62 -22.09 32.91
CA LEU A 244 14.87 -21.26 33.85
C LEU A 244 15.63 -19.98 34.23
N GLN A 245 16.89 -19.85 33.81
CA GLN A 245 17.74 -18.74 34.20
C GLN A 245 17.26 -17.42 33.59
N GLY A 246 17.09 -16.39 34.43
CA GLY A 246 16.66 -15.05 34.00
C GLY A 246 15.15 -14.85 33.90
N LEU A 247 14.34 -15.89 34.13
CA LEU A 247 12.89 -15.77 34.17
C LEU A 247 12.41 -15.33 35.55
N PRO A 248 11.31 -14.55 35.63
CA PRO A 248 10.65 -14.28 36.91
C PRO A 248 10.30 -15.60 37.62
N PRO A 249 10.43 -15.69 38.95
CA PRO A 249 10.22 -16.94 39.69
C PRO A 249 8.88 -17.62 39.40
N GLU A 250 7.82 -16.84 39.22
CA GLU A 250 6.47 -17.33 38.90
C GLU A 250 6.38 -17.96 37.50
N VAL A 251 7.10 -17.41 36.51
CA VAL A 251 7.16 -17.95 35.14
C VAL A 251 8.03 -19.20 35.13
N GLY A 252 9.18 -19.15 35.81
CA GLY A 252 10.08 -20.30 35.93
C GLY A 252 9.39 -21.52 36.54
N ALA A 253 8.63 -21.34 37.62
CA ALA A 253 7.88 -22.43 38.26
C ALA A 253 6.80 -23.05 37.34
N LYS A 254 6.10 -22.24 36.54
CA LYS A 254 5.11 -22.75 35.57
C LYS A 254 5.77 -23.54 34.44
N LEU A 255 6.89 -23.06 33.92
CA LEU A 255 7.61 -23.74 32.84
C LEU A 255 8.26 -25.04 33.31
N ASP A 256 8.84 -25.05 34.50
CA ASP A 256 9.37 -26.25 35.16
C ASP A 256 8.28 -27.33 35.31
N ALA A 257 7.11 -26.96 35.82
CA ALA A 257 5.98 -27.88 35.96
C ALA A 257 5.51 -28.46 34.60
N VAL A 258 5.48 -27.63 33.54
CA VAL A 258 5.11 -28.09 32.19
C VAL A 258 6.16 -29.03 31.60
N TYR A 259 7.46 -28.72 31.79
CA TYR A 259 8.55 -29.57 31.33
C TYR A 259 8.51 -30.96 31.97
N VAL A 260 8.36 -31.01 33.30
CA VAL A 260 8.27 -32.26 34.06
C VAL A 260 7.02 -33.05 33.70
N ALA A 261 5.86 -32.38 33.58
CA ALA A 261 4.60 -33.02 33.20
C ALA A 261 4.62 -33.63 31.78
N ALA A 262 5.42 -33.07 30.87
CA ALA A 262 5.63 -33.59 29.52
C ALA A 262 6.68 -34.72 29.45
N GLY A 263 7.27 -35.13 30.58
CA GLY A 263 8.27 -36.20 30.64
C GLY A 263 9.70 -35.75 30.32
N GLY A 264 9.94 -34.44 30.20
CA GLY A 264 11.26 -33.86 29.89
C GLY A 264 11.75 -34.15 28.47
N GLY A 265 13.06 -34.03 28.26
CA GLY A 265 13.67 -34.26 26.95
C GLY A 265 13.14 -33.30 25.87
N LYS A 266 12.89 -33.82 24.66
CA LYS A 266 12.37 -33.05 23.53
C LYS A 266 10.92 -32.58 23.77
N ASP A 267 10.07 -33.48 24.25
CA ASP A 267 8.65 -33.18 24.48
C ASP A 267 8.48 -32.12 25.59
N GLY A 268 9.33 -32.17 26.62
CA GLY A 268 9.43 -31.13 27.63
C GLY A 268 9.81 -29.77 27.07
N ILE A 269 10.81 -29.69 26.18
CA ILE A 269 11.20 -28.43 25.52
C ILE A 269 10.06 -27.91 24.64
N ASP A 270 9.42 -28.78 23.85
CA ASP A 270 8.32 -28.38 22.97
C ASP A 270 7.11 -27.87 23.79
N ALA A 271 6.83 -28.49 24.95
CA ALA A 271 5.80 -28.04 25.87
C ALA A 271 6.15 -26.70 26.55
N MET A 272 7.40 -26.50 26.97
CA MET A 272 7.88 -25.21 27.49
C MET A 272 7.78 -24.09 26.46
N ASN A 273 8.18 -24.34 25.21
CA ASN A 273 8.08 -23.35 24.13
C ASN A 273 6.61 -22.92 23.93
N LYS A 274 5.69 -23.88 23.82
CA LYS A 274 4.25 -23.58 23.71
C LYS A 274 3.70 -22.79 24.90
N MET A 275 4.18 -23.07 26.12
CA MET A 275 3.77 -22.33 27.31
C MET A 275 4.36 -20.92 27.33
N THR A 276 5.61 -20.76 26.88
CA THR A 276 6.28 -19.47 26.75
C THR A 276 5.54 -18.58 25.75
N ASP A 277 5.13 -19.12 24.60
CA ASP A 277 4.32 -18.42 23.60
C ASP A 277 2.98 -17.95 24.21
N LYS A 278 2.32 -18.81 24.99
CA LYS A 278 1.07 -18.46 25.69
C LYS A 278 1.25 -17.35 26.72
N LEU A 279 2.34 -17.38 27.49
CA LEU A 279 2.64 -16.34 28.48
C LEU A 279 2.98 -15.01 27.80
N SER A 280 3.81 -15.04 26.75
CA SER A 280 4.11 -13.85 25.96
C SER A 280 2.84 -13.25 25.34
N GLU A 281 1.93 -14.08 24.82
CA GLU A 281 0.65 -13.62 24.29
C GLU A 281 -0.25 -13.03 25.39
N GLN A 282 -0.25 -13.60 26.59
CA GLN A 282 -0.96 -13.04 27.73
C GLN A 282 -0.43 -11.66 28.11
N ASP A 283 0.89 -11.46 28.12
CA ASP A 283 1.53 -10.17 28.40
C ASP A 283 1.22 -9.14 27.31
N ARG A 284 1.20 -9.57 26.04
CA ARG A 284 0.78 -8.73 24.91
C ARG A 284 -0.69 -8.31 25.03
N ARG A 285 -1.57 -9.23 25.44
CA ARG A 285 -2.99 -8.92 25.70
C ARG A 285 -3.18 -7.99 26.89
N ALA A 286 -2.37 -8.12 27.95
CA ALA A 286 -2.39 -7.17 29.05
C ALA A 286 -1.96 -5.76 28.58
N SER A 287 -1.04 -5.70 27.62
CA SER A 287 -0.56 -4.46 26.98
C SER A 287 -1.42 -4.00 25.80
N SER A 288 -2.54 -4.65 25.54
CA SER A 288 -3.40 -4.44 24.37
C SER A 288 -3.80 -2.97 24.18
N ALA A 289 -4.15 -2.30 25.27
CA ALA A 289 -4.56 -0.89 25.24
C ALA A 289 -3.44 0.03 24.71
N ASN A 290 -2.20 -0.19 25.15
CA ASN A 290 -1.05 0.60 24.71
C ASN A 290 -0.72 0.31 23.24
N ILE A 291 -0.74 -0.97 22.85
CA ILE A 291 -0.48 -1.38 21.45
C ILE A 291 -1.52 -0.75 20.50
N LEU A 292 -2.79 -0.71 20.89
CA LEU A 292 -3.85 -0.05 20.11
C LEU A 292 -3.65 1.45 20.04
N ALA A 293 -3.30 2.10 21.15
CA ALA A 293 -3.05 3.54 21.18
C ALA A 293 -1.87 3.93 20.25
N ASP A 294 -0.79 3.16 20.29
CA ASP A 294 0.39 3.37 19.43
C ASP A 294 0.09 3.10 17.95
N SER A 295 -0.67 2.04 17.67
CA SER A 295 -1.05 1.66 16.30
C SER A 295 -2.07 2.62 15.68
N PHE A 296 -2.89 3.28 16.51
CA PHE A 296 -4.03 4.08 16.07
C PHE A 296 -4.12 5.43 16.82
N PRO A 297 -3.10 6.31 16.73
CA PRO A 297 -2.98 7.51 17.59
C PRO A 297 -4.12 8.52 17.39
N ASN A 298 -4.73 8.54 16.21
CA ASN A 298 -5.84 9.43 15.86
C ASN A 298 -7.21 8.74 15.93
N ALA A 299 -7.36 7.67 16.72
CA ALA A 299 -8.67 7.02 16.90
C ALA A 299 -9.49 7.77 17.96
N THR A 300 -10.79 7.95 17.73
CA THR A 300 -11.67 8.55 18.75
C THR A 300 -11.86 7.58 19.93
N PRO A 301 -12.32 8.03 21.10
CA PRO A 301 -12.61 7.15 22.24
C PRO A 301 -13.61 6.02 21.91
N GLU A 302 -14.61 6.32 21.08
CA GLU A 302 -15.60 5.35 20.62
C GLU A 302 -14.97 4.32 19.68
N GLU A 303 -14.13 4.76 18.74
CA GLU A 303 -13.37 3.87 17.87
C GLU A 303 -12.45 2.98 18.70
N MET A 304 -11.71 3.54 19.65
CA MET A 304 -10.82 2.77 20.53
C MET A 304 -11.55 1.69 21.32
N THR A 305 -12.78 1.95 21.75
CA THR A 305 -13.62 0.94 22.42
C THR A 305 -13.97 -0.22 21.49
N GLN A 306 -14.27 0.07 20.22
CA GLN A 306 -14.56 -0.96 19.21
C GLN A 306 -13.29 -1.72 18.79
N LEU A 307 -12.16 -1.02 18.62
CA LEU A 307 -10.89 -1.66 18.29
C LEU A 307 -10.43 -2.59 19.42
N LYS A 308 -10.66 -2.19 20.68
CA LYS A 308 -10.40 -3.03 21.85
C LYS A 308 -11.28 -4.28 21.86
N SER A 309 -12.58 -4.15 21.60
CA SER A 309 -13.47 -5.32 21.57
C SER A 309 -13.10 -6.30 20.46
N VAL A 310 -12.67 -5.80 19.29
CA VAL A 310 -12.17 -6.62 18.18
C VAL A 310 -10.87 -7.34 18.55
N MET A 311 -9.97 -6.65 19.26
CA MET A 311 -8.71 -7.23 19.71
C MET A 311 -8.91 -8.30 20.79
N ASP A 312 -9.80 -8.05 21.75
CA ASP A 312 -10.13 -8.99 22.83
C ASP A 312 -10.83 -10.25 22.29
N ALA A 313 -11.61 -10.13 21.22
CA ALA A 313 -12.30 -11.24 20.56
C ALA A 313 -11.42 -12.10 19.63
N ALA A 314 -10.17 -11.70 19.39
CA ALA A 314 -9.27 -12.42 18.50
C ALA A 314 -8.52 -13.57 19.21
N GLU A 315 -8.04 -14.55 18.43
CA GLU A 315 -7.28 -15.70 18.94
C GLU A 315 -5.92 -15.30 19.51
N ASN A 316 -5.30 -14.26 18.95
CA ASN A 316 -4.07 -13.67 19.43
C ASN A 316 -4.02 -12.18 19.06
N THR A 317 -3.05 -11.48 19.63
CA THR A 317 -2.89 -10.03 19.50
C THR A 317 -2.62 -9.61 18.05
N GLU A 318 -1.90 -10.42 17.28
CA GLU A 318 -1.61 -10.13 15.88
C GLU A 318 -2.86 -10.20 15.00
N ALA A 319 -3.65 -11.27 15.13
CA ALA A 319 -4.95 -11.39 14.48
C ALA A 319 -5.91 -10.27 14.92
N GLY A 320 -5.87 -9.89 16.20
CA GLY A 320 -6.64 -8.77 16.75
C GLY A 320 -6.27 -7.44 16.10
N LEU A 321 -4.97 -7.15 15.95
CA LEU A 321 -4.51 -5.93 15.28
C LEU A 321 -4.88 -5.89 13.80
N THR A 322 -4.78 -7.01 13.09
CA THR A 322 -5.19 -7.08 11.68
C THR A 322 -6.68 -6.77 11.52
N ARG A 323 -7.54 -7.42 12.33
CA ARG A 323 -8.98 -7.13 12.32
C ARG A 323 -9.29 -5.69 12.75
N ALA A 324 -8.56 -5.15 13.74
CA ALA A 324 -8.70 -3.76 14.15
C ALA A 324 -8.38 -2.79 13.00
N ARG A 325 -7.34 -3.07 12.19
CA ARG A 325 -7.02 -2.27 10.99
C ARG A 325 -8.14 -2.31 9.95
N GLU A 326 -8.72 -3.48 9.70
CA GLU A 326 -9.85 -3.65 8.76
C GLU A 326 -11.09 -2.87 9.22
N VAL A 327 -11.43 -2.98 10.51
CA VAL A 327 -12.56 -2.25 11.11
C VAL A 327 -12.33 -0.74 11.02
N ARG A 328 -11.14 -0.26 11.39
CA ARG A 328 -10.79 1.17 11.28
C ARG A 328 -10.81 1.65 9.83
N GLY A 329 -10.30 0.85 8.89
CA GLY A 329 -10.33 1.16 7.46
C GLY A 329 -11.76 1.34 6.96
N SER A 330 -12.66 0.45 7.39
CA SER A 330 -14.09 0.51 7.07
C SER A 330 -14.78 1.72 7.70
N GLN A 331 -14.50 2.02 8.97
CA GLN A 331 -15.03 3.20 9.66
C GLN A 331 -14.61 4.51 8.97
N ARG A 332 -13.32 4.65 8.63
CA ARG A 332 -12.81 5.82 7.92
C ARG A 332 -13.40 5.97 6.53
N LYS A 333 -13.56 4.84 5.80
CA LYS A 333 -14.23 4.82 4.51
C LYS A 333 -15.66 5.34 4.64
N ALA A 334 -16.41 4.83 5.61
CA ALA A 334 -17.78 5.27 5.88
C ALA A 334 -17.85 6.75 6.30
N GLN A 335 -16.95 7.22 7.16
CA GLN A 335 -16.89 8.62 7.59
C GLN A 335 -16.61 9.56 6.40
N LYS A 336 -15.67 9.18 5.53
CA LYS A 336 -15.38 9.90 4.28
C LYS A 336 -16.58 9.88 3.33
N GLY A 337 -17.25 8.73 3.21
CA GLY A 337 -18.51 8.60 2.48
C GLY A 337 -19.58 9.57 2.97
N LYS A 338 -19.77 9.68 4.30
CA LYS A 338 -20.70 10.63 4.93
C LYS A 338 -20.33 12.09 4.65
N GLN A 339 -19.03 12.43 4.68
CA GLN A 339 -18.58 13.78 4.33
C GLN A 339 -18.89 14.13 2.87
N PHE A 340 -18.64 13.19 1.94
CA PHE A 340 -18.98 13.39 0.53
C PHE A 340 -20.48 13.48 0.29
N GLN A 341 -21.26 12.61 0.93
CA GLN A 341 -22.72 12.64 0.88
C GLN A 341 -23.26 13.99 1.38
N GLY A 342 -22.80 14.46 2.55
CA GLY A 342 -23.21 15.74 3.11
C GLY A 342 -22.85 16.93 2.21
N ARG A 343 -21.64 16.96 1.66
CA ARG A 343 -21.21 18.00 0.71
C ARG A 343 -22.03 17.95 -0.57
N ALA A 344 -22.29 16.76 -1.13
CA ALA A 344 -23.13 16.59 -2.32
C ALA A 344 -24.55 17.11 -2.07
N VAL A 345 -25.19 16.73 -0.96
CA VAL A 345 -26.53 17.21 -0.60
C VAL A 345 -26.55 18.73 -0.47
N SER A 346 -25.55 19.31 0.20
CA SER A 346 -25.45 20.76 0.37
C SER A 346 -25.32 21.49 -0.97
N LEU A 347 -24.47 20.99 -1.88
CA LEU A 347 -24.30 21.57 -3.22
C LEU A 347 -25.55 21.44 -4.07
N LEU A 348 -26.17 20.26 -4.09
CA LEU A 348 -27.40 20.03 -4.85
C LEU A 348 -28.54 20.93 -4.38
N LYS A 349 -28.68 21.16 -3.06
CA LYS A 349 -29.64 22.12 -2.51
C LYS A 349 -29.33 23.55 -2.95
N LYS A 350 -28.06 23.97 -2.85
CA LYS A 350 -27.62 25.29 -3.32
C LYS A 350 -27.93 25.50 -4.81
N ILE A 351 -27.75 24.47 -5.64
CA ILE A 351 -28.05 24.49 -7.07
C ILE A 351 -29.55 24.74 -7.33
N ILE A 352 -30.45 24.00 -6.67
CA ILE A 352 -31.91 24.14 -6.89
C ILE A 352 -32.51 25.40 -6.26
N GLU A 353 -31.88 25.93 -5.21
CA GLU A 353 -32.30 27.17 -4.54
C GLU A 353 -31.76 28.42 -5.27
N ASN A 354 -30.87 28.27 -6.25
CA ASN A 354 -30.30 29.40 -6.98
C ASN A 354 -31.33 30.03 -7.94
N PRO A 355 -31.63 31.35 -7.82
CA PRO A 355 -32.64 32.01 -8.63
C PRO A 355 -32.27 32.13 -10.12
N GLN A 356 -30.99 31.96 -10.49
CA GLN A 356 -30.50 32.01 -11.88
C GLN A 356 -30.36 30.61 -12.49
N LEU A 357 -30.99 29.60 -11.90
CA LEU A 357 -30.90 28.24 -12.39
C LEU A 357 -31.34 28.14 -13.87
N ASN A 358 -32.49 28.72 -14.20
CA ASN A 358 -33.04 28.76 -15.57
C ASN A 358 -32.14 29.47 -16.60
N ASP A 359 -31.21 30.34 -16.15
CA ASP A 359 -30.26 30.99 -17.05
C ASP A 359 -29.09 30.05 -17.41
N VAL A 360 -28.80 29.07 -16.55
CA VAL A 360 -27.72 28.08 -16.73
C VAL A 360 -28.19 26.77 -17.34
N ILE A 361 -29.48 26.41 -17.14
CA ILE A 361 -30.08 25.18 -17.65
C ILE A 361 -31.16 25.48 -18.70
N GLY A 362 -31.20 24.68 -19.76
CA GLY A 362 -32.15 24.83 -20.86
C GLY A 362 -31.56 24.41 -22.20
N SER A 363 -32.43 24.27 -23.20
CA SER A 363 -31.99 24.06 -24.58
C SER A 363 -31.34 25.34 -25.11
N LEU A 364 -30.02 25.33 -25.29
CA LEU A 364 -29.22 26.32 -26.04
C LEU A 364 -29.69 26.55 -27.49
N GLU A 365 -30.78 25.89 -27.93
CA GLU A 365 -31.41 26.11 -29.24
C GLU A 365 -32.16 27.44 -29.24
N GLY A 366 -31.43 28.54 -29.46
CA GLY A 366 -32.02 29.78 -29.97
C GLY A 366 -31.43 31.08 -29.48
N SER A 367 -30.79 31.13 -28.30
CA SER A 367 -30.09 32.33 -27.85
C SER A 367 -28.58 32.19 -28.05
N PHE A 368 -28.06 32.88 -29.07
CA PHE A 368 -26.70 33.40 -28.96
C PHE A 368 -26.74 34.46 -27.87
N ASP A 369 -26.71 34.04 -26.60
CA ASP A 369 -26.51 35.00 -25.51
C ASP A 369 -25.03 35.34 -25.46
N THR A 370 -24.68 36.49 -26.05
CA THR A 370 -23.34 37.07 -25.99
C THR A 370 -23.08 37.77 -24.66
N ARG A 371 -23.98 37.66 -23.67
CA ARG A 371 -23.70 38.08 -22.31
C ARG A 371 -22.60 37.19 -21.75
N LEU A 372 -21.45 37.80 -21.49
CA LEU A 372 -20.44 37.28 -20.58
C LEU A 372 -21.19 36.77 -19.34
N PHE A 373 -21.10 35.47 -19.07
CA PHE A 373 -21.78 34.82 -17.95
C PHE A 373 -21.66 35.69 -16.70
N SER A 374 -22.77 35.99 -16.04
CA SER A 374 -22.69 36.72 -14.77
C SER A 374 -21.86 35.91 -13.76
N ASP A 375 -21.20 36.58 -12.81
CA ASP A 375 -20.36 35.89 -11.81
C ASP A 375 -21.14 34.77 -11.08
N ALA A 376 -22.44 34.98 -10.88
CA ALA A 376 -23.34 34.01 -10.25
C ALA A 376 -23.74 32.83 -11.16
N GLU A 377 -23.83 33.02 -12.49
CA GLU A 377 -23.95 31.90 -13.44
C GLU A 377 -22.67 31.05 -13.47
N ALA A 378 -21.51 31.70 -13.44
CA ALA A 378 -20.23 31.01 -13.38
C ALA A 378 -20.07 30.20 -12.08
N GLU A 379 -20.50 30.76 -10.94
CA GLU A 379 -20.53 30.05 -9.66
C GLU A 379 -21.47 28.85 -9.70
N LEU A 380 -22.66 28.99 -10.28
CA LEU A 380 -23.62 27.89 -10.41
C LEU A 380 -23.10 26.76 -11.32
N ILE A 381 -22.43 27.09 -12.43
CA ILE A 381 -21.79 26.09 -13.29
C ILE A 381 -20.69 25.36 -12.50
N ALA A 382 -19.88 26.08 -11.74
CA ALA A 382 -18.84 25.49 -10.91
C ALA A 382 -19.44 24.57 -9.83
N ASP A 383 -20.54 24.96 -9.18
CA ASP A 383 -21.24 24.14 -8.20
C ASP A 383 -21.79 22.83 -8.83
N ILE A 384 -22.36 22.91 -10.04
CA ILE A 384 -22.84 21.74 -10.79
C ILE A 384 -21.69 20.79 -11.15
N GLU A 385 -20.56 21.33 -11.62
CA GLU A 385 -19.37 20.53 -11.92
C GLU A 385 -18.76 19.91 -10.67
N GLU A 386 -18.73 20.64 -9.56
CA GLU A 386 -18.28 20.14 -8.27
C GLU A 386 -19.16 19.00 -7.76
N ALA A 387 -20.49 19.17 -7.82
CA ALA A 387 -21.45 18.11 -7.49
C ALA A 387 -21.23 16.87 -8.37
N GLY A 388 -21.01 17.05 -9.68
CA GLY A 388 -20.67 15.97 -10.59
C GLY A 388 -19.37 15.26 -10.25
N ASN A 389 -18.34 15.99 -9.83
CA ASN A 389 -17.05 15.43 -9.41
C ASN A 389 -17.13 14.67 -8.08
N ILE A 390 -18.00 15.09 -7.16
CA ILE A 390 -18.28 14.35 -5.93
C ILE A 390 -19.07 13.09 -6.25
N LEU A 391 -20.03 13.14 -7.16
CA LEU A 391 -20.90 12.03 -7.55
C LEU A 391 -20.29 11.14 -8.66
N THR A 392 -19.04 10.74 -8.47
CA THR A 392 -18.27 9.86 -9.35
C THR A 392 -18.27 8.42 -8.86
N ALA A 393 -17.98 7.46 -9.76
CA ALA A 393 -17.90 6.03 -9.43
C ALA A 393 -16.98 5.74 -8.24
N ASP A 394 -15.79 6.32 -8.22
CA ASP A 394 -14.81 6.11 -7.14
C ASP A 394 -15.32 6.63 -5.79
N ASN A 395 -16.08 7.74 -5.79
CA ASN A 395 -16.68 8.28 -4.57
C ASN A 395 -17.94 7.51 -4.16
N PHE A 396 -18.67 6.94 -5.10
CA PHE A 396 -19.77 6.03 -4.81
C PHE A 396 -19.28 4.77 -4.12
N ASP A 397 -18.10 4.25 -4.49
CA ASP A 397 -17.46 3.14 -3.77
C ASP A 397 -17.13 3.53 -2.33
N LEU A 398 -16.83 4.79 -2.04
CA LEU A 398 -16.65 5.27 -0.66
C LEU A 398 -17.99 5.39 0.09
N MET A 399 -19.10 5.53 -0.63
CA MET A 399 -20.46 5.55 -0.10
C MET A 399 -21.08 4.16 0.01
N THR A 400 -20.49 3.09 -0.55
CA THR A 400 -20.93 1.70 -0.30
C THR A 400 -20.74 1.39 1.19
N GLY A 401 -21.82 1.31 1.95
CA GLY A 401 -21.80 1.21 3.42
C GLY A 401 -22.37 2.43 4.14
N VAL A 402 -22.62 3.51 3.40
CA VAL A 402 -23.44 4.65 3.84
C VAL A 402 -24.77 4.69 3.09
N LEU A 403 -24.73 4.37 1.80
CA LEU A 403 -25.89 4.25 0.92
C LEU A 403 -26.11 2.79 0.51
N SER A 404 -27.34 2.44 0.15
CA SER A 404 -27.63 1.14 -0.47
C SER A 404 -27.04 1.06 -1.88
N GLU A 405 -26.69 -0.14 -2.34
CA GLU A 405 -26.18 -0.35 -3.71
C GLU A 405 -27.20 0.10 -4.78
N SER A 406 -28.49 -0.08 -4.49
CA SER A 406 -29.59 0.39 -5.35
C SER A 406 -29.58 1.92 -5.48
N ASP A 407 -29.39 2.64 -4.37
CA ASP A 407 -29.31 4.10 -4.37
C ASP A 407 -28.08 4.58 -5.12
N ILE A 408 -26.93 3.93 -4.94
CA ILE A 408 -25.70 4.23 -5.67
C ILE A 408 -25.88 4.05 -7.18
N SER A 409 -26.49 2.94 -7.61
CA SER A 409 -26.76 2.68 -9.02
C SER A 409 -27.62 3.78 -9.65
N ILE A 410 -28.64 4.22 -8.92
CA ILE A 410 -29.54 5.25 -9.43
C ILE A 410 -28.87 6.64 -9.37
N LEU A 411 -28.09 6.94 -8.33
CA LEU A 411 -27.29 8.16 -8.27
C LEU A 411 -26.25 8.22 -9.39
N LYS A 412 -25.66 7.09 -9.79
CA LYS A 412 -24.75 7.01 -10.94
C LYS A 412 -25.47 7.31 -12.26
N ASN A 413 -26.67 6.76 -12.43
CA ASN A 413 -27.49 7.05 -13.60
C ASN A 413 -27.94 8.52 -13.63
N LEU A 414 -28.32 9.07 -12.47
CA LEU A 414 -28.75 10.46 -12.31
C LEU A 414 -27.57 11.45 -12.39
N SER A 415 -26.37 11.13 -11.91
CA SER A 415 -25.21 12.02 -12.04
C SER A 415 -24.67 12.04 -13.46
N SER A 416 -24.74 10.92 -14.18
CA SER A 416 -24.28 10.83 -15.58
C SER A 416 -25.16 11.57 -16.60
N GLY A 417 -26.42 11.88 -16.27
CA GLY A 417 -27.34 12.54 -17.19
C GLY A 417 -28.37 13.50 -16.61
N GLY A 418 -28.62 13.44 -15.30
CA GLY A 418 -29.52 14.36 -14.57
C GLY A 418 -28.88 15.72 -14.26
N LEU A 419 -27.54 15.78 -14.15
CA LEU A 419 -26.80 17.07 -14.11
C LEU A 419 -26.56 17.67 -15.51
N ASN A 420 -27.24 17.16 -16.54
CA ASN A 420 -27.12 17.70 -17.89
C ASN A 420 -27.90 19.02 -18.02
N ARG A 421 -27.14 20.11 -18.19
CA ARG A 421 -27.66 21.47 -18.37
C ARG A 421 -28.58 21.65 -19.57
N LYS A 422 -28.60 20.74 -20.55
CA LYS A 422 -29.43 20.88 -21.77
C LYS A 422 -30.90 20.45 -21.61
N ARG A 423 -31.33 20.07 -20.40
CA ARG A 423 -32.70 19.62 -20.12
C ARG A 423 -33.61 20.78 -19.73
N THR A 424 -34.92 20.55 -19.72
CA THR A 424 -35.87 21.53 -19.17
C THR A 424 -35.65 21.70 -17.67
N GLU A 425 -35.93 22.90 -17.16
CA GLU A 425 -35.75 23.25 -15.76
C GLU A 425 -36.50 22.30 -14.83
N GLU A 426 -37.77 21.99 -15.13
CA GLU A 426 -38.58 21.11 -14.30
C GLU A 426 -37.99 19.69 -14.22
N ARG A 427 -37.41 19.21 -15.33
CA ARG A 427 -36.80 17.88 -15.36
C ARG A 427 -35.49 17.86 -14.58
N PHE A 428 -34.66 18.89 -14.73
CA PHE A 428 -33.43 19.02 -13.97
C PHE A 428 -33.69 19.10 -12.47
N ILE A 429 -34.61 19.97 -12.03
CA ILE A 429 -35.00 20.10 -10.62
C ILE A 429 -35.52 18.75 -10.09
N SER A 430 -36.37 18.05 -10.85
CA SER A 430 -36.88 16.73 -10.43
C SER A 430 -35.77 15.68 -10.29
N ASP A 431 -34.81 15.65 -11.22
CA ASP A 431 -33.69 14.70 -11.17
C ASP A 431 -32.75 15.04 -9.99
N VAL A 432 -32.46 16.33 -9.74
CA VAL A 432 -31.65 16.81 -8.61
C VAL A 432 -32.33 16.56 -7.27
N GLN A 433 -33.63 16.82 -7.15
CA GLN A 433 -34.39 16.48 -5.94
C GLN A 433 -34.36 14.97 -5.67
N GLY A 434 -34.51 14.15 -6.71
CA GLY A 434 -34.37 12.70 -6.59
C GLY A 434 -32.97 12.26 -6.10
N MET A 435 -31.91 12.98 -6.45
CA MET A 435 -30.56 12.76 -5.91
C MET A 435 -30.48 13.16 -4.43
N ILE A 436 -30.99 14.34 -4.07
CA ILE A 436 -31.02 14.84 -2.69
C ILE A 436 -31.75 13.87 -1.78
N ASP A 437 -32.92 13.38 -2.19
CA ASP A 437 -33.74 12.48 -1.39
C ASP A 437 -32.96 11.20 -1.07
N ARG A 438 -32.41 10.53 -2.10
CA ARG A 438 -31.60 9.29 -1.94
C ARG A 438 -30.35 9.50 -1.10
N LEU A 439 -29.65 10.60 -1.33
CA LEU A 439 -28.48 10.98 -0.54
C LEU A 439 -28.86 11.35 0.89
N SER A 440 -30.10 11.75 1.17
CA SER A 440 -30.54 12.09 2.52
C SER A 440 -31.03 10.85 3.28
N THR A 441 -31.69 9.89 2.62
CA THR A 441 -32.22 8.68 3.27
C THR A 441 -31.15 7.75 3.83
N GLY A 442 -29.95 7.70 3.23
CA GLY A 442 -28.87 6.83 3.69
C GLY A 442 -28.25 7.22 5.05
N ASN A 443 -28.51 8.43 5.56
CA ASN A 443 -28.04 8.84 6.89
C ASN A 443 -28.66 8.02 8.02
N ASP A 444 -29.88 7.49 7.84
CA ASP A 444 -30.62 6.81 8.91
C ASP A 444 -30.34 5.29 8.98
N GLN A 445 -29.93 4.67 7.86
CA GLN A 445 -29.68 3.22 7.81
C GLN A 445 -28.25 2.84 8.24
N SER A 446 -27.25 3.69 7.95
CA SER A 446 -25.84 3.39 8.24
C SER A 446 -25.49 3.30 9.72
N THR A 447 -26.22 3.99 10.60
CA THR A 447 -26.03 3.94 12.06
C THR A 447 -26.62 2.69 12.70
N SER A 448 -27.66 2.11 12.11
CA SER A 448 -28.38 0.96 12.68
C SER A 448 -27.80 -0.39 12.21
N GLU A 449 -27.38 -0.53 10.96
CA GLU A 449 -26.82 -1.81 10.47
C GLU A 449 -25.35 -2.04 10.87
N GLN A 450 -24.51 -1.00 10.98
CA GLN A 450 -23.13 -1.16 11.45
C GLN A 450 -23.04 -1.54 12.94
N GLN A 451 -24.07 -1.24 13.74
CA GLN A 451 -24.16 -1.76 15.12
C GLN A 451 -24.69 -3.20 15.18
N VAL A 452 -25.48 -3.64 14.18
CA VAL A 452 -26.15 -4.95 14.17
C VAL A 452 -25.38 -6.01 13.37
N GLY A 453 -24.36 -5.61 12.60
CA GLY A 453 -23.19 -6.43 12.28
C GLY A 453 -22.37 -6.86 13.51
N ARG A 454 -23.02 -6.98 14.69
CA ARG A 454 -22.66 -7.86 15.79
C ARG A 454 -22.05 -9.09 15.16
N PHE A 455 -20.73 -9.19 15.36
CA PHE A 455 -20.00 -10.43 15.38
C PHE A 455 -20.89 -11.51 16.00
N THR A 456 -21.62 -12.22 15.14
CA THR A 456 -22.18 -13.50 15.50
C THR A 456 -20.98 -14.40 15.42
N VAL A 457 -20.08 -14.25 16.40
CA VAL A 457 -19.10 -15.28 16.72
C VAL A 457 -19.99 -16.47 17.03
N ARG A 458 -20.15 -17.37 16.06
CA ARG A 458 -20.62 -18.71 16.36
C ARG A 458 -19.59 -19.27 17.31
N ALA A 459 -19.84 -19.14 18.60
CA ALA A 459 -19.13 -19.87 19.62
C ALA A 459 -19.24 -21.35 19.21
N LYS A 460 -18.10 -21.94 18.85
CA LYS A 460 -17.98 -23.38 18.70
C LYS A 460 -17.62 -23.97 20.04
#